data_AF-A0A803NRU6-F1
#
_entry.id   AF-A0A803NRU6-F1
#
_cell.length_a   1.000
_cell.length_b   1.000
_cell.length_c   1.000
_cell.angle_alpha   90.00
_cell.angle_beta   90.00
_cell.angle_gamma   90.00
#
_symmetry.space_group_name_H-M   'P 1'
#
loop_
_entity.id
_entity.type
_entity.pdbx_description
1 polymer ?
#
loop_
_entity_poly.entity_id
_entity_poly.type
_entity_poly.pdbx_seq_one_letter_code
_entity_poly.pdbx_strand_id
1 'polypeptide(L)'
;MAVGLNTGVPWVMCKQEDTPDPLIDACNGYYCENYKPNKVYKPKLWTEAWTGWYTEFGGAVPHRPAEDMAFGVARFIQNGGAFINYYMYHGGTNFGRTAGGPFIATSYDYDAPLDEYGLIRPKWAHLRDLHKAIKACEPALVETDPAVTSLGKSQEAHVFRGKSGACAAFLANYDTKSTVRVSFNNLPYDLPAWSISVLPDCKTVVYNTAKVGAPNSLVQMTPVVKGFSWASFNEETASSSSTGTFSLEGLREQISLTWDKTDYLWYMTDITIGSNEGFLKNGQLPVLTIFSAGHALHVFVNGQLAGSTYGSLANPKLTFSQKINLRVGINKLAILSVAVGLPNVGLHFETWNAGVLGPVTLRGVNSGTWDMSKWKWSYKIGLKGESLNLHTVSGSSSVEWRQGALLAKKQPMTWYKTTFNAPGGHAPFALDMNTMGKGQVWVNGRSIGRHWPAYTAHGNCAPCNYAGIFDENKCRSNCGEASQRWYHVPRSWLNPTGNLLVVFEEWGGDPSGISLVLRTRGGQ
;
A
#
# COMPACT_ATOMS: atom_id res chain seq x y z
N MET A 1 -1.23 2.15 33.17
CA MET A 1 -0.58 3.37 32.64
C MET A 1 -1.59 4.29 31.95
N ALA A 2 -2.19 3.92 30.82
CA ALA A 2 -3.09 4.81 30.05
C ALA A 2 -4.25 5.42 30.86
N VAL A 3 -4.95 4.62 31.66
CA VAL A 3 -6.03 5.08 32.55
C VAL A 3 -5.56 6.13 33.55
N GLY A 4 -4.32 6.01 34.04
CA GLY A 4 -3.73 6.95 35.01
C GLY A 4 -3.43 8.34 34.44
N LEU A 5 -3.57 8.54 33.11
CA LEU A 5 -3.48 9.86 32.48
C LEU A 5 -4.74 10.72 32.70
N ASN A 6 -5.81 10.15 33.26
CA ASN A 6 -7.04 10.87 33.65
C ASN A 6 -7.62 11.76 32.55
N THR A 7 -7.77 11.24 31.34
CA THR A 7 -8.25 11.97 30.16
C THR A 7 -9.71 12.43 30.23
N GLY A 8 -10.50 11.91 31.17
CA GLY A 8 -11.93 12.20 31.32
C GLY A 8 -12.84 11.47 30.32
N VAL A 9 -12.29 10.60 29.48
CA VAL A 9 -13.02 9.81 28.47
C VAL A 9 -12.55 8.34 28.46
N PRO A 10 -13.36 7.40 27.93
CA PRO A 10 -13.01 5.98 27.91
C PRO A 10 -11.77 5.65 27.07
N TRP A 11 -11.08 4.56 27.45
CA TRP A 11 -10.00 3.95 26.66
C TRP A 11 -10.48 2.67 25.98
N VAL A 12 -10.03 2.43 24.75
CA VAL A 12 -10.41 1.27 23.93
C VAL A 12 -9.15 0.54 23.46
N MET A 13 -9.17 -0.79 23.47
CA MET A 13 -8.14 -1.64 22.86
C MET A 13 -8.78 -2.65 21.90
N CYS A 14 -8.39 -2.61 20.63
CA CYS A 14 -8.90 -3.53 19.61
C CYS A 14 -8.21 -4.90 19.68
N LYS A 15 -8.96 -5.97 19.38
CA LYS A 15 -8.47 -7.37 19.40
C LYS A 15 -7.79 -7.78 20.71
N GLN A 16 -8.33 -7.32 21.85
CA GLN A 16 -7.77 -7.56 23.18
C GLN A 16 -8.86 -8.12 24.12
N GLU A 17 -9.12 -9.42 24.06
CA GLU A 17 -10.24 -10.05 24.79
C GLU A 17 -10.10 -9.97 26.32
N ASP A 18 -8.88 -9.82 26.83
CA ASP A 18 -8.54 -9.79 28.26
C ASP A 18 -8.31 -8.37 28.81
N THR A 19 -8.84 -7.32 28.17
CA THR A 19 -8.70 -5.94 28.70
C THR A 19 -9.17 -5.82 30.15
N PRO A 20 -8.34 -5.25 31.06
CA PRO A 20 -8.77 -4.98 32.42
C PRO A 20 -9.73 -3.78 32.45
N ASP A 21 -10.59 -3.73 33.45
CA ASP A 21 -11.41 -2.55 33.69
C ASP A 21 -10.53 -1.32 34.03
N PRO A 22 -10.93 -0.11 33.61
CA PRO A 22 -12.17 0.24 32.89
C PRO A 22 -12.05 0.26 31.36
N LEU A 23 -11.04 -0.40 30.76
CA LEU A 23 -10.85 -0.36 29.31
C LEU A 23 -11.93 -1.16 28.58
N ILE A 24 -12.29 -0.73 27.38
CA ILE A 24 -13.25 -1.42 26.52
C ILE A 24 -12.48 -2.17 25.44
N ASP A 25 -12.70 -3.48 25.31
CA ASP A 25 -12.22 -4.24 24.17
C ASP A 25 -13.07 -3.94 22.92
N ALA A 26 -12.49 -4.09 21.73
CA ALA A 26 -13.18 -3.83 20.47
C ALA A 26 -12.80 -4.82 19.36
N CYS A 27 -13.65 -4.89 18.33
CA CYS A 27 -13.47 -5.76 17.18
C CYS A 27 -12.96 -5.02 15.94
N ASN A 28 -12.15 -5.71 15.14
CA ASN A 28 -11.67 -5.29 13.81
C ASN A 28 -11.92 -6.43 12.83
N GLY A 29 -12.34 -6.12 11.61
CA GLY A 29 -12.60 -7.14 10.60
C GLY A 29 -13.48 -6.67 9.46
N TYR A 30 -13.80 -7.59 8.54
CA TYR A 30 -14.85 -7.40 7.55
C TYR A 30 -16.25 -7.47 8.15
N TYR A 31 -16.42 -8.27 9.21
CA TYR A 31 -17.66 -8.44 9.95
C TYR A 31 -17.36 -8.64 11.44
N CYS A 32 -18.15 -8.01 12.30
CA CYS A 32 -18.05 -8.09 13.77
C CYS A 32 -19.42 -8.33 14.43
N GLU A 33 -20.40 -8.84 13.69
CA GLU A 33 -21.78 -9.01 14.16
C GLU A 33 -21.91 -9.97 15.34
N ASN A 34 -20.98 -10.93 15.48
CA ASN A 34 -20.99 -11.92 16.55
C ASN A 34 -20.04 -11.58 17.71
N TYR A 35 -19.23 -10.53 17.56
CA TYR A 35 -18.35 -10.07 18.62
C TYR A 35 -19.16 -9.66 19.86
N LYS A 36 -18.63 -9.97 21.05
CA LYS A 36 -19.15 -9.56 22.34
C LYS A 36 -17.99 -9.01 23.16
N PRO A 37 -18.17 -7.86 23.84
CA PRO A 37 -17.15 -7.34 24.73
C PRO A 37 -16.94 -8.29 25.91
N ASN A 38 -15.79 -8.20 26.55
CA ASN A 38 -15.40 -9.13 27.61
C ASN A 38 -16.24 -9.02 28.89
N LYS A 39 -17.05 -7.96 29.01
CA LYS A 39 -17.98 -7.72 30.12
C LYS A 39 -19.32 -7.21 29.59
N VAL A 40 -20.42 -7.66 30.22
CA VAL A 40 -21.79 -7.32 29.81
C VAL A 40 -22.16 -5.84 29.95
N TYR A 41 -21.46 -5.08 30.80
CA TYR A 41 -21.68 -3.64 30.98
C TYR A 41 -20.85 -2.77 30.02
N LYS A 42 -20.03 -3.37 29.15
CA LYS A 42 -19.27 -2.64 28.13
C LYS A 42 -20.05 -2.61 26.82
N PRO A 43 -20.00 -1.49 26.06
CA PRO A 43 -20.64 -1.42 24.76
C PRO A 43 -19.90 -2.26 23.73
N LYS A 44 -20.62 -2.72 22.70
CA LYS A 44 -20.04 -3.44 21.56
C LYS A 44 -19.50 -2.46 20.53
N LEU A 45 -18.18 -2.45 20.34
CA LEU A 45 -17.48 -1.52 19.46
C LEU A 45 -16.80 -2.24 18.28
N TRP A 46 -16.97 -1.70 17.08
CA TRP A 46 -16.24 -2.12 15.86
C TRP A 46 -15.32 -0.98 15.41
N THR A 47 -14.05 -1.08 15.80
CA THR A 47 -13.03 -0.03 15.59
C THR A 47 -12.44 -0.01 14.18
N GLU A 48 -12.46 -1.13 13.46
CA GLU A 48 -12.02 -1.18 12.07
C GLU A 48 -12.95 -2.03 11.21
N ALA A 49 -13.91 -1.36 10.57
CA ALA A 49 -14.77 -1.95 9.56
C ALA A 49 -14.10 -1.80 8.19
N TRP A 50 -13.40 -2.85 7.77
CA TRP A 50 -12.53 -2.81 6.61
C TRP A 50 -13.32 -2.52 5.33
N THR A 51 -13.07 -1.37 4.69
CA THR A 51 -13.80 -0.91 3.50
C THR A 51 -13.31 -1.51 2.20
N GLY A 52 -12.25 -2.30 2.27
CA GLY A 52 -11.45 -2.84 1.19
C GLY A 52 -10.20 -3.44 1.80
N TRP A 53 -9.06 -3.29 1.13
CA TRP A 53 -7.76 -3.70 1.67
C TRP A 53 -6.65 -2.78 1.13
N TYR A 54 -5.45 -2.84 1.71
CA TYR A 54 -4.32 -2.08 1.20
C TYR A 54 -3.87 -2.61 -0.16
N THR A 55 -3.32 -1.72 -1.00
CA THR A 55 -2.59 -2.14 -2.21
C THR A 55 -1.13 -2.38 -1.83
N GLU A 56 -0.57 -3.49 -2.28
CA GLU A 56 0.87 -3.78 -2.20
C GLU A 56 1.50 -3.65 -3.59
N PHE A 57 2.76 -3.25 -3.66
CA PHE A 57 3.53 -3.34 -4.89
C PHE A 57 3.61 -4.81 -5.33
N GLY A 58 3.20 -5.09 -6.56
CA GLY A 58 3.09 -6.44 -7.11
C GLY A 58 1.77 -7.16 -6.87
N GLY A 59 0.87 -6.59 -6.07
CA GLY A 59 -0.46 -7.15 -5.80
C GLY A 59 -1.56 -6.57 -6.70
N ALA A 60 -2.56 -7.37 -7.01
CA ALA A 60 -3.81 -6.90 -7.61
C ALA A 60 -4.59 -5.99 -6.64
N VAL A 61 -5.22 -4.93 -7.17
CA VAL A 61 -5.85 -3.87 -6.38
C VAL A 61 -7.18 -4.38 -5.79
N PRO A 62 -7.28 -4.51 -4.45
CA PRO A 62 -8.46 -5.05 -3.79
C PRO A 62 -9.56 -4.00 -3.66
N HIS A 63 -10.82 -4.44 -3.74
CA HIS A 63 -12.00 -3.61 -3.54
C HIS A 63 -13.09 -4.39 -2.82
N ARG A 64 -13.96 -3.72 -2.06
CA ARG A 64 -15.09 -4.35 -1.34
C ARG A 64 -16.40 -3.75 -1.83
N PRO A 65 -17.38 -4.54 -2.28
CA PRO A 65 -18.67 -4.02 -2.72
C PRO A 65 -19.37 -3.17 -1.65
N ALA A 66 -20.02 -2.09 -2.07
CA ALA A 66 -20.72 -1.18 -1.17
C ALA A 66 -21.87 -1.87 -0.44
N GLU A 67 -22.54 -2.80 -1.13
CA GLU A 67 -23.65 -3.59 -0.65
C GLU A 67 -23.22 -4.51 0.48
N ASP A 68 -22.08 -5.18 0.34
CA ASP A 68 -21.52 -6.04 1.38
C ASP A 68 -21.04 -5.22 2.59
N MET A 69 -20.42 -4.06 2.37
CA MET A 69 -20.05 -3.15 3.45
C MET A 69 -21.29 -2.69 4.24
N ALA A 70 -22.34 -2.27 3.53
CA ALA A 70 -23.60 -1.86 4.14
C ALA A 70 -24.28 -3.02 4.88
N PHE A 71 -24.24 -4.22 4.31
CA PHE A 71 -24.73 -5.44 4.95
C PHE A 71 -23.98 -5.72 6.25
N GLY A 72 -22.65 -5.71 6.24
CA GLY A 72 -21.83 -5.93 7.43
C GLY A 72 -22.16 -4.94 8.56
N VAL A 73 -22.28 -3.65 8.22
CA VAL A 73 -22.63 -2.60 9.19
C VAL A 73 -24.06 -2.80 9.73
N ALA A 74 -25.05 -3.01 8.86
CA ALA A 74 -26.43 -3.25 9.29
C ALA A 74 -26.53 -4.52 10.17
N ARG A 75 -25.79 -5.58 9.84
CA ARG A 75 -25.74 -6.82 10.61
C ARG A 75 -25.10 -6.65 11.98
N PHE A 76 -24.12 -5.75 12.09
CA PHE A 76 -23.53 -5.38 13.37
C PHE A 76 -24.51 -4.57 14.24
N ILE A 77 -25.14 -3.53 13.68
CA ILE A 77 -26.08 -2.66 14.40
C ILE A 77 -27.33 -3.43 14.84
N GLN A 78 -27.91 -4.27 13.97
CA GLN A 78 -29.10 -5.05 14.32
C GLN A 78 -28.85 -6.01 15.51
N ASN A 79 -27.59 -6.40 15.74
CA ASN A 79 -27.14 -7.26 16.83
C ASN A 79 -26.60 -6.45 18.04
N GLY A 80 -27.13 -5.26 18.29
CA GLY A 80 -26.77 -4.41 19.44
C GLY A 80 -25.40 -3.73 19.32
N GLY A 81 -24.84 -3.62 18.12
CA GLY A 81 -23.63 -2.84 17.88
C GLY A 81 -23.86 -1.35 18.12
N ALA A 82 -22.99 -0.71 18.91
CA ALA A 82 -23.18 0.68 19.35
C ALA A 82 -22.18 1.67 18.72
N PHE A 83 -21.08 1.19 18.16
CA PHE A 83 -20.06 2.02 17.52
C PHE A 83 -19.46 1.32 16.31
N ILE A 84 -19.32 2.05 15.21
CA ILE A 84 -18.73 1.58 13.96
C ILE A 84 -17.77 2.64 13.42
N ASN A 85 -16.58 2.22 13.03
CA ASN A 85 -15.62 3.08 12.34
C ASN A 85 -15.16 2.42 11.03
N TYR A 86 -15.27 3.16 9.92
CA TYR A 86 -14.78 2.71 8.61
C TYR A 86 -13.27 2.82 8.54
N TYR A 87 -12.59 1.68 8.38
CA TYR A 87 -11.15 1.63 8.10
C TYR A 87 -10.98 1.23 6.63
N MET A 88 -10.81 2.14 5.68
CA MET A 88 -10.65 3.59 5.83
C MET A 88 -11.88 4.33 5.31
N TYR A 89 -12.27 5.43 5.96
CA TYR A 89 -13.23 6.36 5.38
C TYR A 89 -12.60 7.20 4.24
N HIS A 90 -11.36 7.61 4.44
CA HIS A 90 -10.44 8.13 3.44
C HIS A 90 -9.06 7.52 3.74
N GLY A 91 -8.51 6.76 2.80
CA GLY A 91 -7.20 6.13 3.01
C GLY A 91 -6.03 7.03 2.57
N GLY A 92 -6.14 7.65 1.39
CA GLY A 92 -5.17 8.65 0.92
C GLY A 92 -3.90 8.07 0.31
N THR A 93 -2.76 8.71 0.59
CA THR A 93 -1.46 8.42 -0.04
C THR A 93 -0.36 8.34 1.02
N ASN A 94 0.49 7.31 0.94
CA ASN A 94 1.74 7.18 1.67
C ASN A 94 2.81 8.09 1.05
N PHE A 95 2.78 9.39 1.38
CA PHE A 95 3.76 10.37 0.92
C PHE A 95 5.13 10.16 1.56
N GLY A 96 6.18 10.66 0.89
CA GLY A 96 7.54 10.47 1.37
C GLY A 96 7.99 9.02 1.33
N ARG A 97 9.07 8.73 2.06
CA ARG A 97 9.61 7.38 2.18
C ARG A 97 9.31 6.71 3.52
N THR A 98 9.05 7.48 4.56
CA THR A 98 8.80 6.99 5.93
C THR A 98 7.33 6.66 6.21
N ALA A 99 6.46 6.71 5.18
CA ALA A 99 5.08 6.24 5.26
C ALA A 99 4.91 4.92 4.51
N GLY A 100 3.99 4.09 4.99
CA GLY A 100 3.76 2.74 4.47
C GLY A 100 4.92 1.76 4.72
N GLY A 101 4.71 0.51 4.32
CA GLY A 101 5.71 -0.54 4.38
C GLY A 101 5.27 -1.77 5.18
N PRO A 102 5.97 -2.90 4.99
CA PRO A 102 6.88 -3.16 3.88
C PRO A 102 6.06 -3.41 2.62
N PHE A 103 6.58 -3.10 1.42
CA PHE A 103 5.90 -3.33 0.12
C PHE A 103 4.51 -2.69 -0.08
N ILE A 104 3.94 -1.99 0.90
CA ILE A 104 2.70 -1.24 0.73
C ILE A 104 2.91 -0.17 -0.36
N ALA A 105 1.97 -0.11 -1.30
CA ALA A 105 2.02 0.85 -2.40
C ALA A 105 1.96 2.29 -1.87
N THR A 106 2.35 3.25 -2.70
CA THR A 106 2.21 4.67 -2.35
C THR A 106 0.74 5.08 -2.27
N SER A 107 -0.14 4.49 -3.07
CA SER A 107 -1.58 4.61 -2.89
C SER A 107 -2.03 3.83 -1.65
N TYR A 108 -2.78 4.48 -0.77
CA TYR A 108 -3.49 3.85 0.33
C TYR A 108 -5.00 3.99 0.16
N ASP A 109 -5.50 3.94 -1.08
CA ASP A 109 -6.91 4.18 -1.43
C ASP A 109 -7.91 3.33 -0.62
N TYR A 110 -7.58 2.06 -0.35
CA TYR A 110 -8.36 1.12 0.46
C TYR A 110 -9.79 0.84 -0.05
N ASP A 111 -10.09 1.22 -1.31
CA ASP A 111 -11.44 1.33 -1.85
C ASP A 111 -12.38 2.10 -0.90
N ALA A 112 -11.82 3.10 -0.23
CA ALA A 112 -12.51 3.89 0.79
C ALA A 112 -13.67 4.69 0.18
N PRO A 113 -14.72 5.03 0.98
CA PRO A 113 -15.81 5.90 0.54
C PRO A 113 -15.34 7.19 -0.16
N LEU A 114 -14.28 7.81 0.36
CA LEU A 114 -13.52 8.86 -0.33
C LEU A 114 -12.24 8.24 -0.89
N ASP A 115 -12.05 8.34 -2.20
CA ASP A 115 -10.86 7.77 -2.86
C ASP A 115 -9.54 8.46 -2.42
N GLU A 116 -8.41 7.93 -2.87
CA GLU A 116 -7.07 8.48 -2.61
C GLU A 116 -6.97 10.00 -2.84
N TYR A 117 -7.74 10.53 -3.78
CA TYR A 117 -7.71 11.92 -4.21
C TYR A 117 -8.79 12.78 -3.53
N GLY A 118 -9.54 12.20 -2.58
CA GLY A 118 -10.61 12.86 -1.84
C GLY A 118 -11.94 12.95 -2.60
N LEU A 119 -12.10 12.24 -3.71
CA LEU A 119 -13.36 12.23 -4.47
C LEU A 119 -14.32 11.16 -3.93
N ILE A 120 -15.60 11.49 -3.93
CA ILE A 120 -16.70 10.64 -3.46
C ILE A 120 -16.90 9.44 -4.40
N ARG A 121 -17.04 8.23 -3.86
CA ARG A 121 -17.45 7.02 -4.60
C ARG A 121 -18.95 6.72 -4.44
N PRO A 122 -19.57 5.91 -5.32
CA PRO A 122 -20.93 5.41 -5.09
C PRO A 122 -21.11 4.73 -3.72
N LYS A 123 -20.06 4.05 -3.23
CA LYS A 123 -20.00 3.49 -1.87
C LYS A 123 -20.32 4.51 -0.78
N TRP A 124 -19.78 5.73 -0.88
CA TRP A 124 -20.06 6.78 0.09
C TRP A 124 -21.53 7.17 0.12
N ALA A 125 -22.16 7.31 -1.05
CA ALA A 125 -23.57 7.68 -1.14
C ALA A 125 -24.46 6.58 -0.54
N HIS A 126 -24.15 5.31 -0.82
CA HIS A 126 -24.86 4.16 -0.25
C HIS A 126 -24.74 4.12 1.28
N LEU A 127 -23.53 4.29 1.81
CA LEU A 127 -23.29 4.31 3.26
C LEU A 127 -23.89 5.54 3.94
N ARG A 128 -23.90 6.72 3.29
CA ARG A 128 -24.61 7.91 3.78
C ARG A 128 -26.09 7.61 3.98
N ASP A 129 -26.72 6.93 3.02
CA ASP A 129 -28.16 6.64 3.09
C ASP A 129 -28.45 5.53 4.13
N LEU A 130 -27.54 4.57 4.33
CA LEU A 130 -27.57 3.67 5.49
C LEU A 130 -27.52 4.45 6.81
N HIS A 131 -26.60 5.41 6.95
CA HIS A 131 -26.50 6.21 8.18
C HIS A 131 -27.77 7.02 8.46
N LYS A 132 -28.41 7.59 7.43
CA LYS A 132 -29.70 8.27 7.58
C LYS A 132 -30.77 7.30 8.10
N ALA A 133 -30.81 6.07 7.58
CA ALA A 133 -31.73 5.04 8.05
C ALA A 133 -31.45 4.65 9.51
N ILE A 134 -30.18 4.46 9.89
CA ILE A 134 -29.78 4.18 11.28
C ILE A 134 -30.18 5.33 12.21
N LYS A 135 -29.97 6.59 11.77
CA LYS A 135 -30.37 7.77 12.55
C LYS A 135 -31.87 7.87 12.74
N ALA A 136 -32.67 7.47 11.75
CA ALA A 136 -34.12 7.37 11.93
C ALA A 136 -34.51 6.27 12.94
N CYS A 137 -33.71 5.20 13.07
CA CYS A 137 -33.90 4.14 14.06
C CYS A 137 -33.36 4.48 15.46
N GLU A 138 -32.50 5.50 15.59
CA GLU A 138 -31.71 5.79 16.81
C GLU A 138 -32.54 5.87 18.10
N PRO A 139 -33.73 6.52 18.15
CA PRO A 139 -34.55 6.55 19.36
C PRO A 139 -34.92 5.16 19.89
N ALA A 140 -35.18 4.19 19.01
CA ALA A 140 -35.45 2.81 19.43
C ALA A 140 -34.17 2.04 19.76
N LEU A 141 -33.10 2.25 18.98
CA LEU A 141 -31.81 1.57 19.15
C LEU A 141 -31.16 1.83 20.52
N VAL A 142 -31.30 3.05 21.06
CA VAL A 142 -30.65 3.44 22.33
C VAL A 142 -31.47 3.10 23.57
N GLU A 143 -32.72 2.65 23.40
CA GLU A 143 -33.64 2.40 24.52
C GLU A 143 -33.68 0.92 24.92
N THR A 144 -33.36 0.00 24.01
CA THR A 144 -33.52 -1.43 24.25
C THR A 144 -32.57 -2.28 23.40
N ASP A 145 -32.39 -3.53 23.80
CA ASP A 145 -31.70 -4.55 23.02
C ASP A 145 -32.64 -5.18 21.96
N PRO A 146 -32.10 -5.73 20.86
CA PRO A 146 -32.92 -6.33 19.82
C PRO A 146 -33.59 -7.62 20.27
N ALA A 147 -34.89 -7.76 19.99
CA ALA A 147 -35.58 -9.05 20.00
C ALA A 147 -35.47 -9.71 18.62
N VAL A 148 -34.94 -10.95 18.58
CA VAL A 148 -34.73 -11.69 17.32
C VAL A 148 -35.89 -12.65 17.07
N THR A 149 -36.46 -12.61 15.87
CA THR A 149 -37.52 -13.51 15.41
C THR A 149 -37.14 -14.14 14.07
N SER A 150 -37.29 -15.46 13.94
CA SER A 150 -37.10 -16.12 12.64
C SER A 150 -38.26 -15.78 11.69
N LEU A 151 -37.92 -15.38 10.46
CA LEU A 151 -38.87 -15.14 9.36
C LEU A 151 -38.86 -16.26 8.32
N GLY A 152 -37.93 -17.22 8.45
CA GLY A 152 -37.68 -18.28 7.49
C GLY A 152 -36.39 -19.02 7.81
N LYS A 153 -35.96 -19.91 6.90
CA LYS A 153 -34.76 -20.76 7.10
C LYS A 153 -33.47 -19.95 7.26
N SER A 154 -33.37 -18.82 6.58
CA SER A 154 -32.17 -17.97 6.59
C SER A 154 -32.54 -16.48 6.67
N GLN A 155 -33.72 -16.20 7.24
CA GLN A 155 -34.28 -14.85 7.35
C GLN A 155 -34.65 -14.58 8.80
N GLU A 156 -34.32 -13.38 9.26
CA GLU A 156 -34.56 -12.94 10.64
C GLU A 156 -35.10 -11.52 10.66
N ALA A 157 -35.92 -11.22 11.67
CA ALA A 157 -36.25 -9.86 12.09
C ALA A 157 -35.52 -9.58 13.40
N HIS A 158 -34.81 -8.45 13.45
CA HIS A 158 -34.22 -7.88 14.66
C HIS A 158 -35.01 -6.63 15.01
N VAL A 159 -35.75 -6.65 16.12
CA VAL A 159 -36.73 -5.63 16.47
C VAL A 159 -36.34 -4.93 17.76
N PHE A 160 -36.20 -3.62 17.68
CA PHE A 160 -35.98 -2.72 18.81
C PHE A 160 -37.32 -2.06 19.12
N ARG A 161 -37.92 -2.37 20.27
CA ARG A 161 -39.18 -1.77 20.72
C ARG A 161 -38.99 -1.12 22.08
N GLY A 162 -38.84 0.20 22.08
CA GLY A 162 -38.69 1.00 23.28
C GLY A 162 -39.98 1.04 24.11
N LYS A 163 -39.85 1.31 25.41
CA LYS A 163 -40.96 1.58 26.32
C LYS A 163 -41.68 2.89 25.95
N SER A 164 -40.98 3.82 25.32
CA SER A 164 -41.53 5.05 24.74
C SER A 164 -42.51 4.82 23.58
N GLY A 165 -42.56 3.60 23.02
CA GLY A 165 -43.33 3.26 21.84
C GLY A 165 -42.57 3.38 20.52
N ALA A 166 -41.32 3.89 20.53
CA ALA A 166 -40.44 3.85 19.37
C ALA A 166 -40.17 2.40 18.93
N CYS A 167 -40.21 2.15 17.61
CA CYS A 167 -40.02 0.82 17.06
C CYS A 167 -39.15 0.87 15.80
N ALA A 168 -38.03 0.18 15.80
CA ALA A 168 -37.21 -0.04 14.61
C ALA A 168 -37.05 -1.55 14.34
N ALA A 169 -37.06 -1.95 13.07
CA ALA A 169 -36.83 -3.33 12.67
C ALA A 169 -35.80 -3.44 11.55
N PHE A 170 -35.00 -4.49 11.60
CA PHE A 170 -34.07 -4.90 10.56
C PHE A 170 -34.49 -6.28 10.07
N LEU A 171 -34.83 -6.40 8.78
CA LEU A 171 -35.25 -7.66 8.16
C LEU A 171 -34.11 -8.19 7.30
N ALA A 172 -33.47 -9.25 7.76
CA ALA A 172 -32.27 -9.82 7.17
C ALA A 172 -32.60 -11.04 6.30
N ASN A 173 -31.92 -11.15 5.16
CA ASN A 173 -31.84 -12.36 4.34
C ASN A 173 -30.36 -12.75 4.19
N TYR A 174 -29.98 -13.87 4.80
CA TYR A 174 -28.63 -14.41 4.75
C TYR A 174 -28.40 -15.39 3.58
N ASP A 175 -29.43 -15.71 2.80
CA ASP A 175 -29.27 -16.49 1.56
C ASP A 175 -28.40 -15.70 0.58
N THR A 176 -27.35 -16.32 0.05
CA THR A 176 -26.37 -15.66 -0.83
C THR A 176 -26.73 -15.71 -2.31
N LYS A 177 -27.84 -16.38 -2.66
CA LYS A 177 -28.23 -16.66 -4.06
C LYS A 177 -29.61 -16.11 -4.39
N SER A 178 -30.55 -16.15 -3.45
CA SER A 178 -31.97 -15.98 -3.75
C SER A 178 -32.58 -14.78 -3.04
N THR A 179 -33.41 -14.05 -3.79
CA THR A 179 -34.37 -13.10 -3.20
C THR A 179 -35.50 -13.89 -2.54
N VAL A 180 -35.88 -13.51 -1.32
CA VAL A 180 -36.92 -14.19 -0.55
C VAL A 180 -37.98 -13.19 -0.11
N ARG A 181 -39.26 -13.56 -0.27
CA ARG A 181 -40.39 -12.80 0.26
C ARG A 181 -40.74 -13.29 1.66
N VAL A 182 -40.76 -12.38 2.64
CA VAL A 182 -41.11 -12.67 4.04
C VAL A 182 -42.35 -11.89 4.46
N SER A 183 -43.04 -12.35 5.52
CA SER A 183 -44.12 -11.61 6.17
C SER A 183 -43.64 -11.10 7.53
N PHE A 184 -43.77 -9.80 7.78
CA PHE A 184 -43.45 -9.18 9.07
C PHE A 184 -44.55 -8.18 9.44
N ASN A 185 -45.12 -8.29 10.64
CA ASN A 185 -46.29 -7.52 11.07
C ASN A 185 -47.45 -7.54 10.06
N ASN A 186 -47.72 -8.72 9.46
CA ASN A 186 -48.75 -8.94 8.42
C ASN A 186 -48.53 -8.16 7.11
N LEU A 187 -47.34 -7.61 6.89
CA LEU A 187 -46.96 -6.96 5.64
C LEU A 187 -45.88 -7.78 4.91
N PRO A 188 -45.96 -7.89 3.57
CA PRO A 188 -44.96 -8.61 2.79
C PRO A 188 -43.74 -7.74 2.48
N TYR A 189 -42.54 -8.33 2.53
CA TYR A 189 -41.29 -7.67 2.16
C TYR A 189 -40.43 -8.59 1.28
N ASP A 190 -39.96 -8.08 0.15
CA ASP A 190 -39.00 -8.78 -0.72
C ASP A 190 -37.57 -8.41 -0.31
N LEU A 191 -36.82 -9.40 0.16
CA LEU A 191 -35.45 -9.25 0.63
C LEU A 191 -34.49 -9.84 -0.41
N PRO A 192 -33.68 -9.02 -1.11
CA PRO A 192 -32.61 -9.51 -1.97
C PRO A 192 -31.66 -10.48 -1.25
N ALA A 193 -30.92 -11.28 -2.01
CA ALA A 193 -29.86 -12.12 -1.46
C ALA A 193 -28.85 -11.26 -0.68
N TRP A 194 -28.34 -11.78 0.44
CA TRP A 194 -27.31 -11.15 1.27
C TRP A 194 -27.62 -9.69 1.59
N SER A 195 -28.83 -9.42 2.11
CA SER A 195 -29.30 -8.05 2.32
C SER A 195 -30.07 -7.88 3.62
N ILE A 196 -30.10 -6.64 4.12
CA ILE A 196 -30.90 -6.21 5.26
C ILE A 196 -31.75 -5.00 4.86
N SER A 197 -33.06 -5.08 5.09
CA SER A 197 -33.98 -3.94 4.97
C SER A 197 -34.13 -3.25 6.33
N VAL A 198 -34.11 -1.92 6.36
CA VAL A 198 -34.21 -1.10 7.57
C VAL A 198 -35.56 -0.39 7.62
N LEU A 199 -36.29 -0.58 8.73
CA LEU A 199 -37.64 -0.05 8.96
C LEU A 199 -37.66 0.77 10.26
N PRO A 200 -37.51 2.10 10.21
CA PRO A 200 -37.42 2.97 11.40
C PRO A 200 -38.71 3.07 12.23
N ASP A 201 -39.83 2.59 11.68
CA ASP A 201 -41.16 2.57 12.29
C ASP A 201 -41.74 1.13 12.39
N CYS A 202 -40.91 0.12 12.14
CA CYS A 202 -41.30 -1.29 12.00
C CYS A 202 -42.34 -1.59 10.90
N LYS A 203 -42.53 -0.69 9.92
CA LYS A 203 -43.52 -0.81 8.84
C LYS A 203 -42.98 -0.46 7.46
N THR A 204 -42.22 0.62 7.32
CA THR A 204 -41.82 1.18 6.02
C THR A 204 -40.34 0.95 5.79
N VAL A 205 -39.99 0.26 4.71
CA VAL A 205 -38.59 0.09 4.31
C VAL A 205 -38.08 1.42 3.74
N VAL A 206 -37.12 2.05 4.42
CA VAL A 206 -36.47 3.29 3.95
C VAL A 206 -35.13 3.02 3.28
N TYR A 207 -34.55 1.83 3.50
CA TYR A 207 -33.25 1.43 2.98
C TYR A 207 -33.14 -0.09 2.89
N ASN A 208 -32.42 -0.61 1.89
CA ASN A 208 -31.97 -2.00 1.83
C ASN A 208 -30.51 -2.05 1.38
N THR A 209 -29.70 -2.86 2.04
CA THR A 209 -28.24 -2.89 1.84
C THR A 209 -27.81 -3.34 0.44
N ALA A 210 -28.65 -4.05 -0.32
CA ALA A 210 -28.36 -4.50 -1.68
C ALA A 210 -29.00 -3.64 -2.79
N LYS A 211 -29.79 -2.62 -2.43
CA LYS A 211 -30.44 -1.71 -3.40
C LYS A 211 -29.68 -0.38 -3.48
N VAL A 212 -28.63 -0.33 -4.30
CA VAL A 212 -27.82 0.87 -4.48
C VAL A 212 -28.55 1.90 -5.34
N GLY A 213 -28.86 3.07 -4.78
CA GLY A 213 -29.53 4.16 -5.49
C GLY A 213 -28.58 5.14 -6.22
N ALA A 214 -27.27 5.05 -5.96
CA ALA A 214 -26.28 5.96 -6.55
C ALA A 214 -25.80 5.47 -7.92
N PRO A 215 -25.74 6.33 -8.96
CA PRO A 215 -25.21 5.93 -10.25
C PRO A 215 -23.71 5.60 -10.16
N ASN A 216 -23.28 4.59 -10.91
CA ASN A 216 -21.86 4.31 -11.08
C ASN A 216 -21.19 5.47 -11.82
N SER A 217 -20.21 6.11 -11.19
CA SER A 217 -19.38 7.13 -11.83
C SER A 217 -18.10 6.49 -12.33
N LEU A 218 -17.87 6.52 -13.64
CA LEU A 218 -16.58 6.17 -14.22
C LEU A 218 -15.56 7.25 -13.85
N VAL A 219 -14.46 6.83 -13.24
CA VAL A 219 -13.31 7.69 -12.98
C VAL A 219 -12.45 7.73 -14.24
N GLN A 220 -11.97 8.92 -14.61
CA GLN A 220 -11.05 9.11 -15.73
C GLN A 220 -9.77 9.79 -15.25
N MET A 221 -8.64 9.32 -15.77
CA MET A 221 -7.32 9.93 -15.58
C MET A 221 -6.87 10.51 -16.91
N THR A 222 -7.15 11.80 -17.13
CA THR A 222 -6.95 12.45 -18.43
C THR A 222 -5.66 13.25 -18.44
N PRO A 223 -4.71 12.98 -19.36
CA PRO A 223 -3.47 13.75 -19.44
C PRO A 223 -3.72 15.23 -19.75
N VAL A 224 -3.10 16.11 -18.96
CA VAL A 224 -3.19 17.58 -19.08
C VAL A 224 -1.85 18.25 -19.32
N VAL A 225 -0.74 17.62 -18.94
CA VAL A 225 0.61 18.03 -19.33
C VAL A 225 1.34 16.80 -19.87
N LYS A 226 1.83 16.89 -21.11
CA LYS A 226 2.58 15.85 -21.83
C LYS A 226 3.89 16.42 -22.34
N GLY A 227 4.84 15.52 -22.68
CA GLY A 227 6.05 15.91 -23.39
C GLY A 227 6.94 16.86 -22.58
N PHE A 228 7.11 16.58 -21.29
CA PHE A 228 8.03 17.35 -20.45
C PHE A 228 9.43 17.40 -21.06
N SER A 229 10.09 18.56 -20.94
CA SER A 229 11.49 18.74 -21.33
C SER A 229 12.38 18.26 -20.19
N TRP A 230 12.87 17.03 -20.31
CA TRP A 230 13.66 16.37 -19.28
C TRP A 230 15.15 16.66 -19.40
N ALA A 231 15.81 16.69 -18.24
CA ALA A 231 17.24 16.56 -18.10
C ALA A 231 17.56 15.36 -17.21
N SER A 232 18.71 14.71 -17.43
CA SER A 232 19.13 13.53 -16.65
C SER A 232 20.52 13.70 -16.03
N PHE A 233 20.71 13.10 -14.86
CA PHE A 233 22.00 12.92 -14.20
C PHE A 233 22.13 11.46 -13.77
N ASN A 234 23.22 10.80 -14.18
CA ASN A 234 23.44 9.40 -13.86
C ASN A 234 24.08 9.31 -12.46
N GLU A 235 23.44 8.56 -11.58
CA GLU A 235 23.99 8.23 -10.27
C GLU A 235 25.15 7.23 -10.45
N GLU A 236 26.29 7.54 -9.86
CA GLU A 236 27.49 6.72 -9.97
C GLU A 236 27.41 5.52 -9.01
N THR A 237 27.84 4.36 -9.48
CA THR A 237 28.05 3.19 -8.62
C THR A 237 29.08 3.51 -7.54
N ALA A 238 28.72 3.28 -6.28
CA ALA A 238 29.65 3.49 -5.18
C ALA A 238 30.86 2.55 -5.28
N SER A 239 32.02 3.04 -4.85
CA SER A 239 33.25 2.26 -4.68
C SER A 239 33.76 2.36 -3.24
N SER A 240 34.62 1.43 -2.82
CA SER A 240 35.30 1.47 -1.51
C SER A 240 36.03 2.80 -1.25
N SER A 241 36.50 3.47 -2.29
CA SER A 241 37.19 4.76 -2.26
C SER A 241 36.28 6.00 -2.32
N SER A 242 34.95 5.81 -2.40
CA SER A 242 34.01 6.93 -2.51
C SER A 242 33.94 7.73 -1.21
N THR A 243 33.67 9.03 -1.29
CA THR A 243 33.49 9.85 -0.09
C THR A 243 32.32 9.34 0.76
N GLY A 244 32.53 9.32 2.09
CA GLY A 244 31.53 8.85 3.05
C GLY A 244 31.46 7.33 3.19
N THR A 245 32.44 6.58 2.67
CA THR A 245 32.54 5.14 2.92
C THR A 245 33.26 4.82 4.21
N PHE A 246 32.89 3.70 4.81
CA PHE A 246 33.56 3.11 5.97
C PHE A 246 33.59 1.60 5.82
N SER A 247 34.52 0.90 6.50
CA SER A 247 34.65 -0.55 6.40
C SER A 247 34.46 -1.24 7.73
N LEU A 248 33.88 -2.45 7.68
CA LEU A 248 33.70 -3.35 8.82
C LEU A 248 34.07 -4.77 8.41
N GLU A 249 34.45 -5.59 9.40
CA GLU A 249 34.66 -7.02 9.19
C GLU A 249 33.31 -7.76 9.15
N GLY A 250 33.07 -8.49 8.06
CA GLY A 250 31.84 -9.23 7.80
C GLY A 250 30.63 -8.36 7.47
N LEU A 251 29.54 -9.01 7.07
CA LEU A 251 28.28 -8.39 6.70
C LEU A 251 27.53 -7.77 7.90
N ARG A 252 26.67 -6.77 7.63
CA ARG A 252 25.91 -6.02 8.64
C ARG A 252 24.49 -5.76 8.16
N GLU A 253 23.57 -5.73 9.12
CA GLU A 253 22.13 -5.51 8.88
C GLU A 253 21.88 -4.06 8.43
N GLN A 254 20.98 -3.87 7.47
CA GLN A 254 20.78 -2.58 6.81
C GLN A 254 20.24 -1.50 7.75
N ILE A 255 19.18 -1.79 8.52
CA ILE A 255 18.53 -0.82 9.41
C ILE A 255 19.49 -0.34 10.50
N SER A 256 20.34 -1.21 11.03
CA SER A 256 21.35 -0.90 12.05
C SER A 256 22.37 0.13 11.58
N LEU A 257 22.65 0.19 10.28
CA LEU A 257 23.57 1.14 9.67
C LEU A 257 22.86 2.39 9.16
N THR A 258 21.71 2.25 8.49
CA THR A 258 21.02 3.39 7.87
C THR A 258 20.14 4.17 8.84
N TRP A 259 19.70 3.54 9.93
CA TRP A 259 18.70 4.09 10.86
C TRP A 259 17.44 4.57 10.13
N ASP A 260 17.10 3.87 9.03
CA ASP A 260 15.99 4.20 8.14
C ASP A 260 16.01 5.63 7.56
N LYS A 261 17.19 6.29 7.54
CA LYS A 261 17.36 7.64 6.96
C LYS A 261 17.28 7.63 5.43
N THR A 262 17.41 6.47 4.81
CA THR A 262 17.39 6.23 3.36
C THR A 262 16.96 4.79 3.10
N ASP A 263 16.36 4.54 1.94
CA ASP A 263 16.03 3.19 1.48
C ASP A 263 17.29 2.42 1.07
N TYR A 264 18.43 3.10 0.84
CA TYR A 264 19.58 2.60 0.10
C TYR A 264 20.81 2.35 0.98
N LEU A 265 21.39 1.15 0.89
CA LEU A 265 22.69 0.82 1.50
C LEU A 265 23.57 0.08 0.50
N TRP A 266 24.78 0.61 0.26
CA TRP A 266 25.80 -0.06 -0.52
C TRP A 266 26.62 -1.01 0.34
N TYR A 267 26.80 -2.25 -0.12
CA TYR A 267 27.74 -3.25 0.38
C TYR A 267 28.81 -3.47 -0.70
N MET A 268 30.08 -3.23 -0.37
CA MET A 268 31.17 -3.26 -1.35
C MET A 268 32.35 -4.09 -0.86
N THR A 269 32.94 -4.88 -1.76
CA THR A 269 34.18 -5.59 -1.49
C THR A 269 34.97 -5.77 -2.79
N ASP A 270 36.25 -6.07 -2.66
CA ASP A 270 37.16 -6.26 -3.77
C ASP A 270 37.46 -7.76 -3.94
N ILE A 271 37.25 -8.29 -5.15
CA ILE A 271 37.51 -9.68 -5.52
C ILE A 271 38.80 -9.73 -6.34
N THR A 272 39.87 -10.24 -5.74
CA THR A 272 41.16 -10.38 -6.41
C THR A 272 41.27 -11.73 -7.10
N ILE A 273 41.42 -11.71 -8.42
CA ILE A 273 41.48 -12.89 -9.29
C ILE A 273 42.91 -13.12 -9.77
N GLY A 274 43.46 -14.31 -9.48
CA GLY A 274 44.77 -14.74 -9.98
C GLY A 274 44.77 -15.00 -11.49
N SER A 275 45.90 -14.78 -12.15
CA SER A 275 46.06 -15.03 -13.60
C SER A 275 45.95 -16.51 -13.99
N ASN A 276 46.05 -17.42 -13.02
CA ASN A 276 45.96 -18.86 -13.17
C ASN A 276 44.54 -19.43 -12.99
N GLU A 277 43.54 -18.60 -12.70
CA GLU A 277 42.15 -19.04 -12.54
C GLU A 277 41.60 -19.73 -13.80
N GLY A 278 41.03 -20.93 -13.63
CA GLY A 278 40.62 -21.81 -14.72
C GLY A 278 39.53 -21.20 -15.59
N PHE A 279 38.61 -20.43 -14.99
CA PHE A 279 37.52 -19.76 -15.71
C PHE A 279 38.00 -18.76 -16.77
N LEU A 280 39.18 -18.18 -16.59
CA LEU A 280 39.80 -17.26 -17.54
C LEU A 280 40.24 -17.97 -18.82
N LYS A 281 40.60 -19.25 -18.72
CA LYS A 281 41.12 -20.05 -19.84
C LYS A 281 40.01 -20.76 -20.60
N ASN A 282 38.99 -21.25 -19.89
CA ASN A 282 37.92 -22.06 -20.48
C ASN A 282 36.64 -21.26 -20.80
N GLY A 283 36.58 -19.97 -20.44
CA GLY A 283 35.44 -19.09 -20.66
C GLY A 283 34.21 -19.35 -19.78
N GLN A 284 34.30 -20.27 -18.81
CA GLN A 284 33.19 -20.61 -17.91
C GLN A 284 33.11 -19.64 -16.74
N LEU A 285 32.36 -18.56 -16.92
CA LEU A 285 32.21 -17.52 -15.90
C LEU A 285 31.79 -18.07 -14.51
N PRO A 286 32.42 -17.58 -13.42
CA PRO A 286 32.06 -17.97 -12.07
C PRO A 286 30.66 -17.48 -11.69
N VAL A 287 30.01 -18.20 -10.77
CA VAL A 287 28.65 -17.90 -10.29
C VAL A 287 28.72 -17.20 -8.95
N LEU A 288 28.27 -15.95 -8.92
CA LEU A 288 28.08 -15.18 -7.70
C LEU A 288 26.68 -15.46 -7.13
N THR A 289 26.61 -15.85 -5.86
CA THR A 289 25.36 -16.03 -5.14
C THR A 289 25.33 -15.13 -3.91
N ILE A 290 24.26 -14.35 -3.74
CA ILE A 290 24.06 -13.42 -2.62
C ILE A 290 22.71 -13.69 -2.00
N PHE A 291 22.70 -13.98 -0.69
CA PHE A 291 21.50 -14.05 0.12
C PHE A 291 21.30 -12.73 0.86
N SER A 292 20.06 -12.23 0.84
CA SER A 292 19.66 -11.00 1.51
C SER A 292 18.33 -11.21 2.22
N ALA A 293 18.18 -10.53 3.36
CA ALA A 293 16.94 -10.50 4.11
C ALA A 293 15.85 -9.64 3.43
N GLY A 294 16.20 -8.86 2.41
CA GLY A 294 15.25 -8.02 1.67
C GLY A 294 15.68 -6.56 1.56
N HIS A 295 14.97 -5.74 0.78
CA HIS A 295 13.73 -6.04 0.03
C HIS A 295 13.93 -6.09 -1.49
N ALA A 296 14.91 -5.34 -2.01
CA ALA A 296 15.41 -5.47 -3.37
C ALA A 296 16.94 -5.29 -3.41
N LEU A 297 17.55 -5.76 -4.49
CA LEU A 297 19.00 -5.83 -4.65
C LEU A 297 19.41 -5.54 -6.09
N HIS A 298 20.42 -4.69 -6.25
CA HIS A 298 21.12 -4.47 -7.51
C HIS A 298 22.60 -4.82 -7.35
N VAL A 299 23.11 -5.67 -8.23
CA VAL A 299 24.49 -6.17 -8.15
C VAL A 299 25.30 -5.56 -9.29
N PHE A 300 26.38 -4.87 -8.94
CA PHE A 300 27.30 -4.24 -9.88
C PHE A 300 28.68 -4.89 -9.78
N VAL A 301 29.26 -5.21 -10.93
CA VAL A 301 30.61 -5.74 -11.05
C VAL A 301 31.41 -4.80 -11.94
N ASN A 302 32.52 -4.27 -11.41
CA ASN A 302 33.37 -3.29 -12.10
C ASN A 302 32.59 -2.07 -12.62
N GLY A 303 31.60 -1.62 -11.84
CA GLY A 303 30.74 -0.47 -12.16
C GLY A 303 29.58 -0.77 -13.11
N GLN A 304 29.50 -1.97 -13.69
CA GLN A 304 28.42 -2.38 -14.60
C GLN A 304 27.37 -3.20 -13.85
N LEU A 305 26.09 -2.96 -14.14
CA LEU A 305 24.99 -3.74 -13.56
C LEU A 305 25.06 -5.18 -14.08
N ALA A 306 25.26 -6.14 -13.17
CA ALA A 306 25.22 -7.56 -13.45
C ALA A 306 23.77 -8.09 -13.43
N GLY A 307 22.94 -7.59 -12.50
CA GLY A 307 21.52 -7.91 -12.46
C GLY A 307 20.82 -7.39 -11.21
N SER A 308 19.51 -7.60 -11.15
CA SER A 308 18.65 -7.15 -10.06
C SER A 308 17.69 -8.26 -9.63
N THR A 309 17.30 -8.27 -8.36
CA THR A 309 16.27 -9.18 -7.82
C THR A 309 15.52 -8.49 -6.67
N TYR A 310 14.28 -8.89 -6.42
CA TYR A 310 13.40 -8.28 -5.43
C TYR A 310 12.44 -9.31 -4.84
N GLY A 311 12.02 -9.08 -3.60
CA GLY A 311 11.03 -9.90 -2.91
C GLY A 311 9.59 -9.41 -3.13
N SER A 312 8.69 -9.89 -2.27
CA SER A 312 7.30 -9.44 -2.15
C SER A 312 6.95 -9.20 -0.67
N LEU A 313 5.74 -8.69 -0.39
CA LEU A 313 5.26 -8.54 0.99
C LEU A 313 5.33 -9.86 1.77
N ALA A 314 4.87 -10.95 1.15
CA ALA A 314 4.85 -12.27 1.79
C ALA A 314 6.25 -12.90 1.92
N ASN A 315 7.14 -12.62 0.97
CA ASN A 315 8.49 -13.19 0.93
C ASN A 315 9.52 -12.10 0.63
N PRO A 316 9.91 -11.29 1.64
CA PRO A 316 10.85 -10.18 1.45
C PRO A 316 12.29 -10.65 1.19
N LYS A 317 12.66 -11.85 1.65
CA LYS A 317 13.99 -12.45 1.47
C LYS A 317 14.25 -12.75 0.00
N LEU A 318 15.50 -12.60 -0.41
CA LEU A 318 15.89 -12.73 -1.81
C LEU A 318 17.27 -13.37 -1.99
N THR A 319 17.39 -14.11 -3.09
CA THR A 319 18.64 -14.72 -3.54
C THR A 319 18.95 -14.22 -4.93
N PHE A 320 20.12 -13.61 -5.10
CA PHE A 320 20.70 -13.36 -6.42
C PHE A 320 21.66 -14.49 -6.73
N SER A 321 21.56 -15.12 -7.91
CA SER A 321 22.53 -16.12 -8.36
C SER A 321 22.73 -16.02 -9.87
N GLN A 322 23.87 -15.49 -10.29
CA GLN A 322 24.18 -15.28 -11.72
C GLN A 322 25.67 -15.49 -12.02
N LYS A 323 25.97 -15.81 -13.28
CA LYS A 323 27.33 -15.79 -13.79
C LYS A 323 27.81 -14.35 -13.92
N ILE A 324 29.01 -14.05 -13.42
CA ILE A 324 29.59 -12.71 -13.47
C ILE A 324 30.91 -12.69 -14.24
N ASN A 325 31.17 -11.59 -14.94
CA ASN A 325 32.41 -11.41 -15.69
C ASN A 325 33.48 -10.78 -14.79
N LEU A 326 34.52 -11.55 -14.47
CA LEU A 326 35.66 -11.12 -13.67
C LEU A 326 36.94 -11.14 -14.51
N ARG A 327 37.84 -10.20 -14.24
CA ARG A 327 39.12 -10.04 -14.93
C ARG A 327 40.28 -10.35 -13.98
N VAL A 328 41.47 -10.61 -14.53
CA VAL A 328 42.70 -10.74 -13.73
C VAL A 328 42.92 -9.47 -12.90
N GLY A 329 43.32 -9.64 -11.64
CA GLY A 329 43.54 -8.55 -10.70
C GLY A 329 42.29 -8.22 -9.88
N ILE A 330 42.16 -6.95 -9.48
CA ILE A 330 41.10 -6.49 -8.57
C ILE A 330 39.81 -6.24 -9.35
N ASN A 331 38.72 -6.87 -8.92
CA ASN A 331 37.37 -6.62 -9.41
C ASN A 331 36.53 -6.01 -8.29
N LYS A 332 35.83 -4.92 -8.60
CA LYS A 332 34.99 -4.21 -7.62
C LYS A 332 33.60 -4.80 -7.63
N LEU A 333 33.19 -5.42 -6.53
CA LEU A 333 31.82 -5.83 -6.30
C LEU A 333 31.11 -4.75 -5.47
N ALA A 334 30.04 -4.19 -6.02
CA ALA A 334 29.17 -3.25 -5.32
C ALA A 334 27.74 -3.76 -5.37
N ILE A 335 27.09 -3.85 -4.22
CA ILE A 335 25.74 -4.37 -4.07
C ILE A 335 24.90 -3.26 -3.45
N LEU A 336 23.89 -2.78 -4.15
CA LEU A 336 22.92 -1.83 -3.63
C LEU A 336 21.74 -2.61 -3.07
N SER A 337 21.61 -2.59 -1.75
CA SER A 337 20.46 -3.14 -1.04
C SER A 337 19.41 -2.05 -0.83
N VAL A 338 18.13 -2.40 -1.00
CA VAL A 338 17.02 -1.45 -0.97
C VAL A 338 15.92 -1.93 -0.03
N ALA A 339 15.53 -1.08 0.92
CA ALA A 339 14.37 -1.30 1.79
C ALA A 339 13.14 -0.60 1.22
N VAL A 340 12.08 -1.36 0.93
CA VAL A 340 10.79 -0.82 0.43
C VAL A 340 9.80 -0.67 1.59
N GLY A 341 10.07 0.29 2.48
CA GLY A 341 9.36 0.41 3.77
C GLY A 341 9.72 -0.71 4.75
N LEU A 342 9.34 -0.57 6.02
CA LEU A 342 9.70 -1.50 7.10
C LEU A 342 8.50 -2.34 7.58
N PRO A 343 8.72 -3.55 8.12
CA PRO A 343 7.69 -4.37 8.76
C PRO A 343 6.82 -3.60 9.76
N ASN A 344 5.51 -3.83 9.72
CA ASN A 344 4.53 -3.14 10.57
C ASN A 344 3.52 -4.10 11.27
N VAL A 345 3.61 -5.40 11.02
CA VAL A 345 2.74 -6.43 11.62
C VAL A 345 3.47 -7.76 11.69
N GLY A 346 3.24 -8.52 12.76
CA GLY A 346 3.87 -9.81 13.03
C GLY A 346 4.43 -9.87 14.46
N LEU A 347 4.49 -11.07 15.04
CA LEU A 347 5.15 -11.20 16.34
C LEU A 347 6.64 -10.90 16.18
N HIS A 348 7.16 -10.00 17.02
CA HIS A 348 8.55 -9.55 16.99
C HIS A 348 9.01 -8.98 15.63
N PHE A 349 8.12 -8.34 14.87
CA PHE A 349 8.47 -7.77 13.56
C PHE A 349 9.61 -6.76 13.64
N GLU A 350 9.81 -6.11 14.80
CA GLU A 350 10.92 -5.19 15.07
C GLU A 350 12.30 -5.86 15.04
N THR A 351 12.36 -7.18 15.12
CA THR A 351 13.60 -7.97 15.06
C THR A 351 13.90 -8.51 13.67
N TRP A 352 13.01 -8.31 12.70
CA TRP A 352 13.17 -8.82 11.35
C TRP A 352 14.22 -8.00 10.59
N ASN A 353 15.17 -8.71 9.99
CA ASN A 353 16.32 -8.08 9.32
C ASN A 353 15.97 -7.55 7.93
N ALA A 354 16.72 -6.54 7.49
CA ALA A 354 16.86 -6.16 6.08
C ALA A 354 18.33 -6.17 5.65
N GLY A 355 18.58 -6.13 4.34
CA GLY A 355 19.94 -6.02 3.83
C GLY A 355 20.63 -7.33 3.48
N VAL A 356 21.91 -7.24 3.11
CA VAL A 356 22.74 -8.39 2.74
C VAL A 356 23.42 -8.94 3.99
N LEU A 357 22.89 -10.05 4.52
CA LEU A 357 23.44 -10.78 5.67
C LEU A 357 24.12 -12.09 5.27
N GLY A 358 24.07 -12.42 3.99
CA GLY A 358 24.73 -13.58 3.42
C GLY A 358 23.97 -14.89 3.62
N PRO A 359 24.57 -16.01 3.18
CA PRO A 359 25.93 -16.08 2.64
C PRO A 359 26.12 -15.35 1.29
N VAL A 360 27.32 -14.88 1.04
CA VAL A 360 27.78 -14.33 -0.25
C VAL A 360 28.91 -15.22 -0.78
N THR A 361 28.67 -15.95 -1.86
CA THR A 361 29.59 -16.98 -2.36
C THR A 361 29.94 -16.78 -3.83
N LEU A 362 31.16 -17.18 -4.20
CA LEU A 362 31.64 -17.21 -5.58
C LEU A 362 32.10 -18.62 -5.93
N ARG A 363 31.32 -19.33 -6.77
CA ARG A 363 31.61 -20.69 -7.22
C ARG A 363 32.27 -20.70 -8.60
N GLY A 364 33.17 -21.64 -8.84
CA GLY A 364 33.83 -21.82 -10.15
C GLY A 364 35.21 -21.20 -10.23
N VAL A 365 35.81 -20.91 -9.08
CA VAL A 365 37.24 -20.61 -8.92
C VAL A 365 38.03 -21.92 -8.73
N ASN A 366 39.34 -21.91 -8.95
CA ASN A 366 40.20 -23.09 -8.86
C ASN A 366 40.10 -23.81 -7.50
N SER A 367 39.96 -23.05 -6.42
CA SER A 367 39.79 -23.61 -5.06
C SER A 367 38.35 -24.03 -4.75
N GLY A 368 37.48 -24.13 -5.75
CA GLY A 368 36.08 -24.53 -5.61
C GLY A 368 35.13 -23.34 -5.42
N THR A 369 34.79 -23.03 -4.17
CA THR A 369 33.86 -21.95 -3.81
C THR A 369 34.48 -21.07 -2.73
N TRP A 370 34.48 -19.76 -2.95
CA TRP A 370 34.80 -18.78 -1.91
C TRP A 370 33.54 -18.39 -1.16
N ASP A 371 33.62 -18.33 0.17
CA ASP A 371 32.65 -17.64 1.02
C ASP A 371 33.24 -16.28 1.42
N MET A 372 32.60 -15.22 0.90
CA MET A 372 33.03 -13.84 1.07
C MET A 372 32.29 -13.14 2.22
N SER A 373 31.42 -13.85 2.95
CA SER A 373 30.54 -13.26 3.98
C SER A 373 31.30 -12.67 5.17
N LYS A 374 32.48 -13.24 5.47
CA LYS A 374 33.37 -12.79 6.57
C LYS A 374 34.49 -11.87 6.13
N TRP A 375 34.55 -11.50 4.84
CA TRP A 375 35.57 -10.58 4.34
C TRP A 375 35.38 -9.17 4.93
N LYS A 376 36.35 -8.30 4.70
CA LYS A 376 36.17 -6.87 4.93
C LYS A 376 35.20 -6.30 3.90
N TRP A 377 34.12 -5.69 4.38
CA TRP A 377 33.12 -5.03 3.57
C TRP A 377 33.17 -3.53 3.81
N SER A 378 33.05 -2.75 2.73
CA SER A 378 32.88 -1.30 2.77
C SER A 378 31.42 -0.94 2.55
N TYR A 379 30.97 0.12 3.21
CA TYR A 379 29.58 0.56 3.22
C TYR A 379 29.46 2.01 2.81
N LYS A 380 28.35 2.36 2.14
CA LYS A 380 27.94 3.74 1.89
C LYS A 380 26.44 3.84 2.15
N ILE A 381 26.04 4.73 3.05
CA ILE A 381 24.64 5.00 3.36
C ILE A 381 24.09 5.98 2.32
N GLY A 382 22.98 5.61 1.67
CA GLY A 382 22.25 6.45 0.75
C GLY A 382 22.90 6.63 -0.62
N LEU A 383 22.30 7.51 -1.41
CA LEU A 383 22.76 7.87 -2.76
C LEU A 383 23.50 9.21 -2.74
N LYS A 384 24.41 9.41 -3.70
CA LYS A 384 25.06 10.71 -3.96
C LYS A 384 24.01 11.78 -4.25
N GLY A 385 23.00 11.47 -5.06
CA GLY A 385 21.92 12.42 -5.34
C GLY A 385 21.07 12.78 -4.12
N GLU A 386 20.94 11.88 -3.13
CA GLU A 386 20.34 12.19 -1.83
C GLU A 386 21.24 13.17 -1.05
N SER A 387 22.54 12.89 -0.95
CA SER A 387 23.48 13.78 -0.23
C SER A 387 23.59 15.18 -0.83
N LEU A 388 23.41 15.28 -2.15
CA LEU A 388 23.42 16.54 -2.90
C LEU A 388 22.04 17.23 -2.91
N ASN A 389 21.02 16.60 -2.31
CA ASN A 389 19.64 17.10 -2.30
C ASN A 389 19.12 17.45 -3.71
N LEU A 390 19.38 16.59 -4.71
CA LEU A 390 19.02 16.86 -6.12
C LEU A 390 17.51 17.09 -6.35
N HIS A 391 16.67 16.66 -5.41
CA HIS A 391 15.24 16.91 -5.39
C HIS A 391 14.84 18.37 -5.07
N THR A 392 15.79 19.19 -4.61
CA THR A 392 15.60 20.61 -4.29
C THR A 392 16.15 21.52 -5.39
N VAL A 393 15.68 22.77 -5.49
CA VAL A 393 16.19 23.74 -6.48
C VAL A 393 17.69 24.00 -6.28
N SER A 394 18.13 24.21 -5.03
CA SER A 394 19.54 24.50 -4.70
C SER A 394 20.45 23.30 -4.99
N GLY A 395 20.05 22.11 -4.52
CA GLY A 395 20.82 20.88 -4.74
C GLY A 395 20.87 20.49 -6.22
N SER A 396 19.79 20.68 -6.97
CA SER A 396 19.73 20.41 -8.40
C SER A 396 20.76 21.20 -9.21
N SER A 397 21.20 22.37 -8.75
CA SER A 397 22.22 23.17 -9.44
C SER A 397 23.67 22.70 -9.19
N SER A 398 23.87 21.69 -8.33
CA SER A 398 25.21 21.19 -7.96
C SER A 398 25.82 20.17 -8.93
N VAL A 399 25.08 19.77 -9.97
CA VAL A 399 25.52 18.76 -10.95
C VAL A 399 25.25 19.21 -12.38
N GLU A 400 26.02 18.65 -13.31
CA GLU A 400 25.82 18.86 -14.74
C GLU A 400 24.73 17.92 -15.28
N TRP A 401 23.62 18.49 -15.73
CA TRP A 401 22.49 17.75 -16.27
C TRP A 401 22.59 17.60 -17.78
N ARG A 402 22.35 16.38 -18.29
CA ARG A 402 22.35 16.07 -19.71
C ARG A 402 20.94 16.23 -20.29
N GLN A 403 20.84 16.77 -21.50
CA GLN A 403 19.58 17.06 -22.19
C GLN A 403 19.63 16.63 -23.66
N GLY A 404 18.49 16.71 -24.36
CA GLY A 404 18.40 16.42 -25.79
C GLY A 404 18.84 14.99 -26.12
N ALA A 405 19.74 14.83 -27.09
CA ALA A 405 20.26 13.52 -27.52
C ALA A 405 21.07 12.78 -26.44
N LEU A 406 21.55 13.49 -25.41
CA LEU A 406 22.32 12.92 -24.29
C LEU A 406 21.44 12.54 -23.09
N LEU A 407 20.11 12.73 -23.19
CA LEU A 407 19.17 12.32 -22.16
C LEU A 407 19.25 10.81 -21.96
N ALA A 408 19.53 10.38 -20.75
CA ALA A 408 19.53 8.96 -20.40
C ALA A 408 18.11 8.38 -20.53
N LYS A 409 18.00 7.18 -21.07
CA LYS A 409 16.74 6.43 -21.19
C LYS A 409 17.01 4.97 -20.88
N LYS A 410 16.12 4.33 -20.12
CA LYS A 410 16.24 2.92 -19.69
C LYS A 410 17.58 2.64 -18.97
N GLN A 411 18.22 3.69 -18.46
CA GLN A 411 19.46 3.61 -17.71
C GLN A 411 19.10 3.48 -16.23
N PRO A 412 19.52 2.40 -15.54
CA PRO A 412 19.36 2.28 -14.10
C PRO A 412 20.08 3.40 -13.37
N MET A 413 19.63 3.71 -12.16
CA MET A 413 20.26 4.69 -11.28
C MET A 413 20.38 6.07 -11.95
N THR A 414 19.25 6.64 -12.35
CA THR A 414 19.20 7.93 -13.06
C THR A 414 18.29 8.90 -12.33
N TRP A 415 18.77 10.12 -12.12
CA TRP A 415 17.94 11.26 -11.71
C TRP A 415 17.43 11.98 -12.94
N TYR A 416 16.14 12.29 -12.96
CA TYR A 416 15.51 13.13 -13.97
C TYR A 416 14.94 14.39 -13.33
N LYS A 417 15.01 15.51 -14.04
CA LYS A 417 14.28 16.72 -13.65
C LYS A 417 13.62 17.40 -14.83
N THR A 418 12.54 18.11 -14.53
CA THR A 418 11.87 19.03 -15.46
C THR A 418 11.18 20.15 -14.69
N THR A 419 10.65 21.13 -15.42
CA THR A 419 9.80 22.17 -14.84
C THR A 419 8.49 22.28 -15.59
N PHE A 420 7.41 22.62 -14.89
CA PHE A 420 6.09 22.75 -15.51
C PHE A 420 5.20 23.79 -14.82
N ASN A 421 4.20 24.28 -15.54
CA ASN A 421 3.16 25.16 -15.00
C ASN A 421 1.96 24.33 -14.56
N ALA A 422 1.34 24.70 -13.43
CA ALA A 422 0.19 23.97 -12.92
C ALA A 422 -1.03 24.21 -13.82
N PRO A 423 -1.73 23.17 -14.30
CA PRO A 423 -2.99 23.36 -15.01
C PRO A 423 -4.06 23.96 -14.07
N GLY A 424 -4.99 24.72 -14.65
CA GLY A 424 -6.10 25.32 -13.92
C GLY A 424 -7.11 24.32 -13.34
N GLY A 425 -8.20 24.86 -12.80
CA GLY A 425 -9.31 24.08 -12.24
C GLY A 425 -9.06 23.53 -10.83
N HIS A 426 -9.95 22.67 -10.36
CA HIS A 426 -9.95 22.16 -8.99
C HIS A 426 -9.83 20.63 -8.89
N ALA A 427 -9.95 19.90 -10.01
CA ALA A 427 -9.92 18.44 -10.02
C ALA A 427 -8.53 17.88 -9.66
N PRO A 428 -8.38 16.80 -8.87
CA PRO A 428 -7.08 16.33 -8.38
C PRO A 428 -6.09 15.94 -9.49
N PHE A 429 -4.79 15.96 -9.18
CA PHE A 429 -3.72 15.57 -10.11
C PHE A 429 -3.00 14.29 -9.70
N ALA A 430 -2.48 13.57 -10.69
CA ALA A 430 -1.50 12.52 -10.50
C ALA A 430 -0.43 12.57 -11.59
N LEU A 431 0.70 11.91 -11.36
CA LEU A 431 1.64 11.55 -12.43
C LEU A 431 1.31 10.15 -12.93
N ASP A 432 1.14 10.01 -14.24
CA ASP A 432 1.18 8.72 -14.91
C ASP A 432 2.63 8.31 -15.09
N MET A 433 3.05 7.28 -14.37
CA MET A 433 4.43 6.80 -14.34
C MET A 433 4.59 5.47 -15.08
N ASN A 434 3.62 5.03 -15.89
CA ASN A 434 3.60 3.67 -16.47
C ASN A 434 4.83 3.30 -17.33
N THR A 435 5.60 4.29 -17.81
CA THR A 435 6.83 4.07 -18.59
C THR A 435 8.10 4.03 -17.75
N MET A 436 7.96 4.09 -16.43
CA MET A 436 9.04 4.13 -15.45
C MET A 436 9.20 2.76 -14.77
N GLY A 437 10.30 2.60 -14.03
CA GLY A 437 10.65 1.36 -13.35
C GLY A 437 10.27 1.38 -11.88
N LYS A 438 11.20 1.88 -11.07
CA LYS A 438 11.08 2.02 -9.62
C LYS A 438 11.86 3.25 -9.16
N GLY A 439 11.46 3.86 -8.05
CA GLY A 439 12.28 4.86 -7.37
C GLY A 439 11.43 5.81 -6.53
N GLN A 440 11.73 7.09 -6.59
CA GLN A 440 11.07 8.13 -5.78
C GLN A 440 10.79 9.38 -6.60
N VAL A 441 9.74 10.12 -6.25
CA VAL A 441 9.33 11.34 -6.96
C VAL A 441 9.16 12.50 -5.99
N TRP A 442 9.56 13.69 -6.44
CA TRP A 442 9.40 14.95 -5.71
C TRP A 442 8.80 16.04 -6.59
N VAL A 443 7.95 16.86 -5.99
CA VAL A 443 7.45 18.10 -6.58
C VAL A 443 7.79 19.25 -5.64
N ASN A 444 8.51 20.25 -6.15
CA ASN A 444 8.98 21.41 -5.38
C ASN A 444 9.71 21.02 -4.08
N GLY A 445 10.58 20.00 -4.15
CA GLY A 445 11.33 19.48 -3.01
C GLY A 445 10.52 18.59 -2.05
N ARG A 446 9.21 18.45 -2.24
CA ARG A 446 8.34 17.59 -1.42
C ARG A 446 8.19 16.23 -2.07
N SER A 447 8.50 15.17 -1.34
CA SER A 447 8.39 13.81 -1.85
C SER A 447 6.93 13.39 -1.96
N ILE A 448 6.48 13.03 -3.16
CA ILE A 448 5.14 12.48 -3.39
C ILE A 448 5.09 10.96 -3.13
N GLY A 449 6.23 10.34 -2.82
CA GLY A 449 6.34 8.93 -2.47
C GLY A 449 7.24 8.12 -3.40
N ARG A 450 7.24 6.80 -3.17
CA ARG A 450 7.90 5.83 -4.03
C ARG A 450 7.07 5.60 -5.29
N HIS A 451 7.73 5.33 -6.41
CA HIS A 451 7.06 4.75 -7.58
C HIS A 451 7.60 3.35 -7.84
N TRP A 452 6.73 2.42 -8.23
CA TRP A 452 7.12 1.10 -8.70
C TRP A 452 6.12 0.52 -9.72
N PRO A 453 5.81 1.25 -10.81
CA PRO A 453 4.85 0.79 -11.81
C PRO A 453 5.30 -0.48 -12.54
N ALA A 454 6.61 -0.75 -12.63
CA ALA A 454 7.11 -1.97 -13.25
C ALA A 454 6.83 -3.25 -12.43
N TYR A 455 6.44 -3.15 -11.16
CA TYR A 455 5.98 -4.32 -10.41
C TYR A 455 4.52 -4.60 -10.76
N THR A 456 4.34 -5.44 -11.79
CA THR A 456 3.03 -5.85 -12.29
C THR A 456 2.22 -6.55 -11.21
N ALA A 457 0.94 -6.25 -11.16
CA ALA A 457 -0.02 -6.82 -10.23
C ALA A 457 -0.33 -8.28 -10.55
N HIS A 458 -0.15 -9.15 -9.56
CA HIS A 458 -0.49 -10.56 -9.61
C HIS A 458 -1.60 -10.90 -8.62
N GLY A 459 -2.39 -11.93 -8.93
CA GLY A 459 -3.50 -12.39 -8.10
C GLY A 459 -4.63 -12.98 -8.94
N ASN A 460 -5.80 -13.12 -8.32
CA ASN A 460 -7.03 -13.53 -8.99
C ASN A 460 -7.95 -12.32 -9.16
N CYS A 461 -8.23 -11.94 -10.41
CA CYS A 461 -9.15 -10.85 -10.76
C CYS A 461 -10.44 -11.38 -11.42
N ALA A 462 -11.01 -12.44 -10.86
CA ALA A 462 -12.31 -12.96 -11.30
C ALA A 462 -13.44 -11.94 -11.07
N PRO A 463 -14.57 -12.03 -11.81
CA PRO A 463 -15.74 -11.21 -11.56
C PRO A 463 -16.19 -11.26 -10.10
N CYS A 464 -16.39 -10.09 -9.51
CA CYS A 464 -16.80 -9.93 -8.12
C CYS A 464 -18.33 -9.97 -7.98
N ASN A 465 -18.82 -10.59 -6.91
CA ASN A 465 -20.21 -10.53 -6.47
C ASN A 465 -20.26 -10.04 -5.02
N TYR A 466 -21.18 -9.12 -4.70
CA TYR A 466 -21.38 -8.63 -3.34
C TYR A 466 -21.87 -9.71 -2.37
N ALA A 467 -22.65 -10.68 -2.85
CA ALA A 467 -23.30 -11.65 -1.98
C ALA A 467 -22.32 -12.66 -1.38
N GLY A 468 -22.58 -13.04 -0.13
CA GLY A 468 -21.80 -14.01 0.64
C GLY A 468 -20.57 -13.41 1.32
N ILE A 469 -19.94 -14.19 2.19
CA ILE A 469 -18.80 -13.77 3.01
C ILE A 469 -17.70 -13.18 2.11
N PHE A 470 -17.16 -12.04 2.55
CA PHE A 470 -16.07 -11.32 1.92
C PHE A 470 -14.73 -11.62 2.59
N ASP A 471 -13.67 -11.70 1.77
CA ASP A 471 -12.27 -11.68 2.16
C ASP A 471 -11.49 -10.75 1.20
N GLU A 472 -10.24 -10.41 1.54
CA GLU A 472 -9.38 -9.51 0.77
C GLU A 472 -8.99 -10.02 -0.63
N ASN A 473 -9.28 -11.29 -0.94
CA ASN A 473 -8.97 -11.94 -2.22
C ASN A 473 -10.20 -12.05 -3.13
N LYS A 474 -11.41 -11.88 -2.60
CA LYS A 474 -12.67 -12.08 -3.33
C LYS A 474 -12.85 -11.15 -4.52
N CYS A 475 -12.46 -9.89 -4.37
CA CYS A 475 -12.74 -8.84 -5.35
C CYS A 475 -11.47 -8.01 -5.58
N ARG A 476 -10.78 -8.30 -6.68
CA ARG A 476 -9.53 -7.66 -7.08
C ARG A 476 -9.55 -7.23 -8.53
N SER A 477 -8.71 -6.26 -8.86
CA SER A 477 -8.63 -5.64 -10.18
C SER A 477 -7.17 -5.39 -10.58
N ASN A 478 -6.96 -4.97 -11.83
CA ASN A 478 -5.66 -4.60 -12.39
C ASN A 478 -4.62 -5.74 -12.50
N CYS A 479 -5.01 -7.01 -12.45
CA CYS A 479 -4.09 -8.11 -12.72
C CYS A 479 -3.42 -7.96 -14.10
N GLY A 480 -2.10 -8.11 -14.17
CA GLY A 480 -1.31 -7.95 -15.39
C GLY A 480 -0.89 -6.50 -15.71
N GLU A 481 -1.45 -5.52 -15.01
CA GLU A 481 -1.10 -4.10 -15.14
C GLU A 481 -0.16 -3.65 -14.00
N ALA A 482 0.27 -2.40 -14.00
CA ALA A 482 1.00 -1.82 -12.86
C ALA A 482 0.15 -1.87 -11.58
N SER A 483 0.72 -2.42 -10.49
CA SER A 483 0.08 -2.39 -9.15
C SER A 483 -0.29 -0.97 -8.71
N GLN A 484 0.55 0.01 -9.07
CA GLN A 484 0.21 1.43 -9.04
C GLN A 484 0.79 2.16 -10.25
N ARG A 485 -0.09 2.71 -11.09
CA ARG A 485 0.28 3.51 -12.27
C ARG A 485 0.32 5.01 -11.99
N TRP A 486 -0.65 5.50 -11.24
CA TRP A 486 -0.85 6.92 -10.98
C TRP A 486 -0.41 7.31 -9.57
N TYR A 487 0.37 8.38 -9.47
CA TYR A 487 0.98 8.84 -8.23
C TYR A 487 0.47 10.24 -7.89
N HIS A 488 -0.29 10.35 -6.79
CA HIS A 488 -1.00 11.56 -6.41
C HIS A 488 -0.06 12.76 -6.24
N VAL A 489 -0.40 13.87 -6.89
CA VAL A 489 0.26 15.18 -6.71
C VAL A 489 -0.73 16.15 -6.06
N PRO A 490 -0.55 16.48 -4.75
CA PRO A 490 -1.41 17.43 -4.09
C PRO A 490 -1.37 18.80 -4.75
N ARG A 491 -2.54 19.35 -5.11
CA ARG A 491 -2.63 20.69 -5.72
C ARG A 491 -1.96 21.78 -4.89
N SER A 492 -2.08 21.68 -3.57
CA SER A 492 -1.48 22.63 -2.61
C SER A 492 0.06 22.62 -2.60
N TRP A 493 0.70 21.67 -3.29
CA TRP A 493 2.15 21.62 -3.43
C TRP A 493 2.63 22.31 -4.71
N LEU A 494 1.70 22.75 -5.57
CA LEU A 494 2.00 23.39 -6.84
C LEU A 494 1.91 24.92 -6.74
N ASN A 495 2.91 25.58 -7.30
CA ASN A 495 2.85 26.99 -7.67
C ASN A 495 2.14 27.14 -9.04
N PRO A 496 1.63 28.34 -9.39
CA PRO A 496 1.05 28.57 -10.71
C PRO A 496 2.02 28.24 -11.86
N THR A 497 3.29 28.58 -11.71
CA THR A 497 4.34 28.39 -12.72
C THR A 497 5.63 27.89 -12.09
N GLY A 498 6.50 27.28 -12.91
CA GLY A 498 7.87 26.95 -12.51
C GLY A 498 7.98 25.85 -11.45
N ASN A 499 7.05 24.89 -11.43
CA ASN A 499 7.12 23.74 -10.53
C ASN A 499 8.27 22.82 -10.92
N LEU A 500 9.15 22.50 -9.98
CA LEU A 500 10.23 21.55 -10.17
C LEU A 500 9.71 20.13 -9.93
N LEU A 501 9.79 19.27 -10.94
CA LEU A 501 9.53 17.83 -10.82
C LEU A 501 10.87 17.10 -10.90
N VAL A 502 11.17 16.28 -9.89
CA VAL A 502 12.37 15.43 -9.84
C VAL A 502 11.95 13.98 -9.65
N VAL A 503 12.54 13.08 -10.42
CA VAL A 503 12.33 11.64 -10.35
C VAL A 503 13.67 10.96 -10.18
N PHE A 504 13.83 10.17 -9.13
CA PHE A 504 14.88 9.16 -9.09
C PHE A 504 14.32 7.86 -9.69
N GLU A 505 15.02 7.34 -10.70
CA GLU A 505 14.72 6.09 -11.40
C GLU A 505 15.82 5.07 -11.11
N GLU A 506 15.46 4.10 -10.29
CA GLU A 506 16.32 3.03 -9.79
C GLU A 506 16.59 1.97 -10.86
N TRP A 507 15.57 1.56 -11.62
CA TRP A 507 15.65 0.40 -12.54
C TRP A 507 15.97 0.79 -13.97
N GLY A 508 15.38 1.88 -14.45
CA GLY A 508 15.50 2.37 -15.81
C GLY A 508 14.14 2.48 -16.49
N GLY A 509 13.74 3.71 -16.80
CA GLY A 509 12.49 4.04 -17.47
C GLY A 509 12.70 5.00 -18.64
N ASP A 510 11.64 5.27 -19.40
CA ASP A 510 11.61 6.37 -20.36
C ASP A 510 10.80 7.55 -19.80
N PRO A 511 11.46 8.65 -19.39
CA PRO A 511 10.78 9.78 -18.77
C PRO A 511 9.86 10.52 -19.77
N SER A 512 10.04 10.34 -21.09
CA SER A 512 9.19 11.00 -22.09
C SER A 512 7.74 10.52 -22.08
N GLY A 513 7.46 9.35 -21.48
CA GLY A 513 6.11 8.84 -21.28
C GLY A 513 5.40 9.38 -20.03
N ILE A 514 6.13 10.03 -19.12
CA ILE A 514 5.52 10.63 -17.92
C ILE A 514 4.57 11.75 -18.33
N SER A 515 3.38 11.77 -17.76
CA SER A 515 2.41 12.86 -17.94
C SER A 515 1.75 13.25 -16.63
N LEU A 516 1.40 14.53 -16.49
CA LEU A 516 0.48 14.96 -15.43
C LEU A 516 -0.94 14.69 -15.92
N VAL A 517 -1.72 13.98 -15.11
CA VAL A 517 -3.11 13.63 -15.39
C VAL A 517 -4.05 14.31 -14.40
N LEU A 518 -5.21 14.71 -14.90
CA LEU A 518 -6.33 15.21 -14.12
C LEU A 518 -7.29 14.07 -13.84
N ARG A 519 -7.72 13.93 -12.58
CA ARG A 519 -8.72 12.96 -12.17
C ARG A 519 -10.11 13.58 -12.19
N THR A 520 -11.00 13.05 -13.02
CA THR A 520 -12.40 13.49 -13.11
C THR A 520 -13.36 12.31 -12.92
N ARG A 521 -14.61 12.61 -12.56
CA ARG A 521 -15.73 11.66 -12.60
C ARG A 521 -16.59 11.99 -13.81
N GLY A 522 -16.91 10.99 -14.63
CA GLY A 522 -17.80 11.18 -15.78
C GLY A 522 -19.13 11.81 -15.35
N GLY A 523 -19.50 12.92 -16.00
CA GLY A 523 -20.69 13.72 -15.67
C GLY A 523 -20.42 15.03 -14.93
N GLN A 524 -19.15 15.42 -14.75
CA GLN A 524 -18.72 16.74 -14.24
C GLN A 524 -17.68 17.39 -15.14
#